data_AF-A0A3L6Q5L7-F1
#
_entry.id   AF-A0A3L6Q5L7-F1
#
_cell.length_a   1.000
_cell.length_b   1.000
_cell.length_c   1.000
_cell.angle_alpha   90.00
_cell.angle_beta   90.00
_cell.angle_gamma   90.00
#
_symmetry.space_group_name_H-M   'P 1'
#
loop_
_entity.id
_entity.type
_entity.pdbx_description
1 polymer ?
#
loop_
_entity_poly.entity_id
_entity_poly.type
_entity_poly.pdbx_seq_one_letter_code
_entity_poly.pdbx_strand_id
1 'polypeptide(L)'
;MAASRACDPPLDDLVFLDITVRSSLINRVRAEYDLVHSSHGRPSPSSCTTFEAVAAVLWQCRTRAITSPSSSSSPAVLSFAVNIRKHVGADDGYYGNGIAATGQKVISTVGAVTNGSVVDIIKAIKDAKDGIPDMLKRVPSSSDPSSSQQQLVDRYSMLAVSSWRNLGLDKPDFGSGNPARAVKQQADQKARAQMGK
;
A
#
# COMPACT_ATOMS: atom_id res chain seq x y z
N MET A 1 38.09 -10.45 12.26
CA MET A 1 37.16 -9.38 12.64
C MET A 1 36.00 -9.39 11.65
N ALA A 2 34.90 -10.06 11.99
CA ALA A 2 33.70 -10.08 11.17
C ALA A 2 32.80 -8.91 11.60
N ALA A 3 32.43 -8.05 10.65
CA ALA A 3 31.52 -6.95 10.88
C ALA A 3 30.18 -7.48 11.40
N SER A 4 29.80 -7.00 12.58
CA SER A 4 28.49 -7.25 13.18
C SER A 4 27.42 -6.78 12.21
N ARG A 5 26.61 -7.71 11.71
CA ARG A 5 25.33 -7.41 11.07
C ARG A 5 24.50 -6.66 12.10
N ALA A 6 24.21 -5.38 11.84
CA ALA A 6 23.26 -4.61 12.63
C ALA A 6 21.96 -5.42 12.74
N CYS A 7 21.70 -5.93 13.95
CA CYS A 7 20.42 -6.54 14.27
C CYS A 7 19.36 -5.47 14.04
N ASP A 8 18.32 -5.84 13.29
CA ASP A 8 17.10 -5.06 13.18
C ASP A 8 16.63 -4.64 14.59
N PRO A 9 16.19 -3.37 14.78
CA PRO A 9 15.63 -2.98 16.06
C PRO A 9 14.39 -3.86 16.35
N PRO A 10 14.20 -4.31 17.60
CA PRO A 10 13.07 -5.15 17.96
C PRO A 10 11.76 -4.41 17.67
N LEU A 11 10.80 -5.10 17.04
CA LEU A 11 9.45 -4.60 16.76
C LEU A 11 8.59 -4.45 18.04
N ASP A 12 9.19 -4.52 19.22
CA ASP A 12 8.53 -4.66 20.51
C ASP A 12 7.82 -3.37 20.99
N ASP A 13 8.10 -2.22 20.36
CA ASP A 13 7.47 -0.92 20.65
C ASP A 13 6.42 -0.48 19.59
N LEU A 14 6.01 -1.36 18.69
CA LEU A 14 4.97 -1.03 17.71
C LEU A 14 3.57 -1.15 18.32
N VAL A 15 2.79 -0.06 18.22
CA VAL A 15 1.38 -0.04 18.59
C VAL A 15 0.52 -0.28 17.34
N PHE A 16 -0.42 -1.22 17.43
CA PHE A 16 -1.41 -1.43 16.39
C PHE A 16 -2.60 -0.48 16.60
N LEU A 17 -2.92 0.31 15.58
CA LEU A 17 -4.01 1.28 15.61
C LEU A 17 -5.07 0.95 14.56
N ASP A 18 -6.33 0.96 14.99
CA ASP A 18 -7.48 0.91 14.09
C ASP A 18 -7.89 2.34 13.70
N ILE A 19 -7.69 2.69 12.43
CA ILE A 19 -8.04 4.01 11.90
C ILE A 19 -9.22 3.88 10.94
N THR A 20 -10.30 4.62 11.21
CA THR A 20 -11.47 4.68 10.31
C THR A 20 -11.33 5.83 9.31
N VAL A 21 -11.23 5.50 8.03
CA VAL A 21 -11.27 6.50 6.95
C VAL A 21 -12.73 6.71 6.52
N ARG A 22 -13.28 7.90 6.83
CA ARG A 22 -14.69 8.21 6.55
C ARG A 22 -14.99 8.25 5.05
N SER A 23 -16.14 7.72 4.65
CA SER A 23 -16.62 7.77 3.25
C SER A 23 -16.73 9.19 2.70
N SER A 24 -17.06 10.17 3.53
CA SER A 24 -17.12 11.58 3.12
C SER A 24 -15.74 12.13 2.71
N LEU A 25 -14.67 11.72 3.38
CA LEU A 25 -13.30 12.07 2.99
C LEU A 25 -12.92 11.41 1.66
N ILE A 26 -13.23 10.12 1.51
CA ILE A 26 -12.98 9.36 0.26
C ILE A 26 -13.72 10.01 -0.91
N ASN A 27 -14.99 10.38 -0.73
CA ASN A 27 -15.80 11.02 -1.75
C ASN A 27 -15.30 12.42 -2.11
N ARG A 28 -14.81 13.18 -1.12
CA ARG A 28 -14.18 14.49 -1.38
C ARG A 28 -12.94 14.36 -2.24
N VAL A 29 -12.04 13.44 -1.90
CA VAL A 29 -10.79 13.21 -2.63
C VAL A 29 -11.08 12.75 -4.06
N ARG A 30 -12.09 11.88 -4.24
CA ARG A 30 -12.55 11.48 -5.58
C ARG A 30 -13.08 12.66 -6.39
N ALA A 31 -13.96 13.47 -5.79
CA ALA A 31 -14.51 14.64 -6.46
C ALA A 31 -13.41 15.63 -6.87
N GLU A 32 -12.42 15.86 -6.00
CA GLU A 32 -11.25 16.70 -6.33
C GLU A 32 -10.47 16.15 -7.53
N TYR A 33 -10.18 14.84 -7.54
CA TYR A 33 -9.53 14.17 -8.67
C TYR A 33 -10.33 14.30 -9.97
N ASP A 34 -11.64 14.02 -9.90
CA ASP A 34 -12.54 14.04 -11.06
C ASP A 34 -12.70 15.46 -11.61
N LEU A 35 -12.75 16.49 -10.77
CA LEU A 35 -12.82 17.89 -11.19
C LEU A 35 -11.59 18.31 -12.02
N VAL A 36 -10.39 17.99 -11.55
CA VAL A 36 -9.12 18.32 -12.25
C VAL A 36 -9.02 17.59 -13.60
N HIS A 37 -9.55 16.37 -13.69
CA HIS A 37 -9.47 15.56 -14.91
C HIS A 37 -10.64 15.78 -15.89
N SER A 38 -11.76 16.33 -15.41
CA SER A 38 -12.91 16.69 -16.27
C SER A 38 -12.68 18.00 -17.04
N SER A 39 -11.79 18.87 -16.56
CA SER A 39 -11.49 20.18 -17.18
C SER A 39 -10.64 20.15 -18.47
N HIS A 40 -10.24 18.97 -18.95
CA HIS A 40 -9.35 18.84 -20.13
C HIS A 40 -10.01 18.28 -21.39
N GLY A 41 -11.34 18.22 -21.46
CA GLY A 41 -12.08 17.86 -22.70
C GLY A 41 -11.82 16.46 -23.25
N ARG A 42 -11.06 15.63 -22.52
CA ARG A 42 -10.71 14.26 -22.84
C ARG A 42 -11.43 13.35 -21.85
N PRO A 43 -12.06 12.24 -22.28
CA PRO A 43 -12.67 11.29 -21.36
C PRO A 43 -11.65 10.90 -20.29
N SER A 44 -12.02 11.09 -19.02
CA SER A 44 -11.13 10.86 -17.88
C SER A 44 -10.57 9.44 -17.93
N PRO A 45 -9.25 9.24 -17.77
CA PRO A 45 -8.64 7.93 -17.69
C PRO A 45 -9.02 7.29 -16.33
N SER A 46 -10.23 6.73 -16.25
CA SER A 46 -10.81 6.04 -15.07
C SER A 46 -10.93 6.88 -13.78
N SER A 47 -12.12 6.92 -13.20
CA SER A 47 -12.37 7.57 -11.90
C SER A 47 -11.41 7.09 -10.79
N CYS A 48 -11.18 7.92 -9.78
CA CYS A 48 -10.38 7.53 -8.61
C CYS A 48 -11.04 6.39 -7.81
N THR A 49 -10.31 5.28 -7.63
CA THR A 49 -10.78 4.14 -6.85
C THR A 49 -10.67 4.41 -5.34
N THR A 50 -11.44 3.67 -4.52
CA THR A 50 -11.38 3.84 -3.05
C THR A 50 -9.97 3.57 -2.53
N PHE A 51 -9.31 2.55 -3.10
CA PHE A 51 -7.95 2.20 -2.74
C PHE A 51 -6.98 3.34 -3.01
N GLU A 52 -7.02 3.95 -4.20
CA GLU A 52 -6.16 5.08 -4.55
C GLU A 52 -6.37 6.27 -3.61
N ALA A 53 -7.62 6.66 -3.36
CA ALA A 53 -7.94 7.76 -2.45
C ALA A 53 -7.43 7.51 -1.03
N VAL A 54 -7.68 6.31 -0.48
CA VAL A 54 -7.27 5.94 0.88
C VAL A 54 -5.75 5.84 0.99
N ALA A 55 -5.09 5.19 0.02
CA ALA A 55 -3.63 5.04 0.01
C ALA A 55 -2.94 6.41 -0.11
N ALA A 56 -3.45 7.31 -0.97
CA ALA A 56 -2.91 8.66 -1.11
C ALA A 56 -2.99 9.44 0.21
N VAL A 57 -4.17 9.48 0.84
CA VAL A 57 -4.38 10.18 2.11
C VAL A 57 -3.51 9.59 3.22
N LEU A 58 -3.49 8.26 3.38
CA LEU A 58 -2.68 7.62 4.42
C LEU A 58 -1.19 7.83 4.20
N TRP A 59 -0.73 7.77 2.95
CA TRP A 59 0.67 8.01 2.62
C TRP A 59 1.08 9.44 2.92
N GLN A 60 0.26 10.42 2.52
CA GLN A 60 0.49 11.82 2.82
C GLN A 60 0.48 12.10 4.33
N CYS A 61 -0.55 11.63 5.05
CA CYS A 61 -0.67 11.80 6.49
C CYS A 61 0.50 11.15 7.25
N ARG A 62 0.85 9.90 6.91
CA ARG A 62 1.97 9.21 7.55
C ARG A 62 3.28 9.94 7.28
N THR A 63 3.54 10.31 6.02
CA THR A 63 4.78 11.01 5.66
C THR A 63 4.89 12.32 6.43
N ARG A 64 3.81 13.11 6.54
CA ARG A 64 3.79 14.33 7.37
C ARG A 64 4.08 14.05 8.85
N ALA A 65 3.55 12.96 9.39
CA ALA A 65 3.72 12.60 10.80
C ALA A 65 5.14 12.16 11.17
N ILE A 66 5.89 11.56 10.23
CA ILE A 66 7.24 11.01 10.50
C ILE A 66 8.39 11.90 9.97
N THR A 67 8.07 13.01 9.31
CA THR A 67 9.05 13.87 8.64
C THR A 67 9.64 14.90 9.61
N SER A 68 10.94 15.16 9.45
CA SER A 68 11.65 16.28 10.08
C SER A 68 11.86 17.39 9.04
N PRO A 69 11.98 18.68 9.43
CA PRO A 69 12.22 19.78 8.49
C PRO A 69 13.40 19.56 7.53
N SER A 70 14.42 18.79 7.94
CA SER A 70 15.60 18.47 7.13
C SER A 70 15.41 17.32 6.13
N SER A 71 14.32 16.54 6.21
CA SER A 71 14.15 15.32 5.41
C SER A 71 13.33 15.51 4.12
N SER A 72 13.12 16.75 3.67
CA SER A 72 12.28 17.06 2.50
C SER A 72 12.74 16.35 1.21
N SER A 73 14.04 16.21 0.99
CA SER A 73 14.62 15.51 -0.17
C SER A 73 14.76 14.00 0.01
N SER A 74 14.51 13.48 1.21
CA SER A 74 14.61 12.04 1.49
C SER A 74 13.54 11.25 0.73
N PRO A 75 13.81 9.99 0.36
CA PRO A 75 12.84 9.17 -0.35
C PRO A 75 11.65 8.84 0.55
N ALA A 76 10.45 9.04 0.03
CA ALA A 76 9.20 8.52 0.56
C ALA A 76 8.71 7.42 -0.39
N VAL A 77 8.38 6.26 0.15
CA VAL A 77 8.02 5.10 -0.67
C VAL A 77 6.69 4.53 -0.24
N LEU A 78 5.80 4.32 -1.21
CA LEU A 78 4.56 3.59 -1.05
C LEU A 78 4.67 2.27 -1.80
N SER A 79 4.42 1.17 -1.11
CA SER A 79 4.31 -0.16 -1.71
C SER A 79 2.94 -0.73 -1.40
N PHE A 80 2.37 -1.46 -2.33
CA PHE A 80 1.07 -2.08 -2.12
C PHE A 80 0.96 -3.45 -2.77
N ALA A 81 0.20 -4.33 -2.13
CA ALA A 81 -0.08 -5.66 -2.63
C ALA A 81 -1.12 -5.61 -3.76
N VAL A 82 -0.82 -6.26 -4.89
CA VAL A 82 -1.73 -6.33 -6.05
C VAL A 82 -2.19 -7.75 -6.28
N ASN A 83 -3.50 -7.96 -6.41
CA ASN A 83 -4.06 -9.25 -6.83
C ASN A 83 -3.81 -9.46 -8.33
N ILE A 84 -2.95 -10.41 -8.68
CA ILE A 84 -2.53 -10.66 -10.06
C ILE A 84 -3.28 -11.81 -10.73
N ARG A 85 -4.20 -12.49 -10.03
CA ARG A 85 -4.92 -13.66 -10.56
C ARG A 85 -5.55 -13.41 -11.94
N LYS A 86 -6.22 -12.26 -12.10
CA LYS A 86 -6.82 -11.86 -13.39
C LYS A 86 -5.78 -11.56 -14.47
N HIS A 87 -4.61 -11.07 -14.10
CA HIS A 87 -3.54 -10.75 -15.06
C HIS A 87 -2.81 -11.99 -15.56
N VAL A 88 -2.76 -13.05 -14.76
CA VAL A 88 -2.10 -14.31 -15.10
C VAL A 88 -3.07 -15.38 -15.60
N GLY A 89 -4.35 -15.05 -15.75
CA GLY A 89 -5.38 -16.00 -16.21
C GLY A 89 -5.63 -17.16 -15.24
N ALA A 90 -5.50 -16.91 -13.93
CA ALA A 90 -5.81 -17.93 -12.92
C ALA A 90 -7.31 -18.23 -12.91
N ASP A 91 -7.65 -19.51 -12.72
CA ASP A 91 -9.03 -19.97 -12.68
C ASP A 91 -9.84 -19.32 -11.55
N ASP A 92 -11.14 -19.21 -11.78
CA ASP A 92 -12.09 -18.85 -10.73
C ASP A 92 -12.01 -19.88 -9.59
N GLY A 93 -11.81 -19.41 -8.36
CA GLY A 93 -11.61 -20.28 -7.19
C GLY A 93 -10.15 -20.67 -6.92
N TYR A 94 -9.16 -20.16 -7.68
CA TYR A 94 -7.75 -20.41 -7.41
C TYR A 94 -7.35 -20.06 -5.95
N TYR A 95 -7.00 -21.10 -5.20
CA TYR A 95 -6.75 -21.05 -3.75
C TYR A 95 -5.32 -20.62 -3.37
N GLY A 96 -4.37 -20.71 -4.30
CA GLY A 96 -2.97 -20.35 -4.05
C GLY A 96 -2.72 -18.85 -3.93
N ASN A 97 -1.48 -18.47 -3.63
CA ASN A 97 -1.06 -17.06 -3.61
C ASN A 97 -1.02 -16.48 -5.03
N GLY A 98 -1.71 -15.37 -5.23
CA GLY A 98 -1.72 -14.62 -6.49
C GLY A 98 -1.52 -13.14 -6.24
N ILE A 99 -0.43 -12.79 -5.55
CA ILE A 99 -0.14 -11.42 -5.11
C ILE A 99 1.24 -11.00 -5.62
N ALA A 100 1.32 -9.87 -6.30
CA ALA A 100 2.58 -9.15 -6.51
C ALA A 100 2.76 -8.14 -5.36
N ALA A 101 3.62 -8.47 -4.40
CA ALA A 101 3.86 -7.64 -3.21
C ALA A 101 5.14 -6.79 -3.29
N THR A 102 6.11 -7.18 -4.12
CA THR A 102 7.47 -6.61 -4.14
C THR A 102 7.81 -5.83 -5.40
N GLY A 103 6.98 -5.89 -6.44
CA GLY A 103 7.36 -5.45 -7.79
C GLY A 103 7.02 -4.01 -8.15
N GLN A 104 5.96 -3.41 -7.58
CA GLN A 104 5.60 -2.01 -7.85
C GLN A 104 5.66 -1.17 -6.58
N LYS A 105 6.42 -0.08 -6.68
CA LYS A 105 6.60 0.92 -5.64
C LYS A 105 6.39 2.29 -6.27
N VAL A 106 5.67 3.15 -5.57
CA VAL A 106 5.65 4.59 -5.89
C VAL A 106 6.77 5.21 -5.07
N ILE A 107 7.77 5.77 -5.75
CA ILE A 107 8.90 6.45 -5.13
C ILE A 107 8.74 7.95 -5.41
N SER A 108 8.79 8.75 -4.35
CA SER A 108 8.77 10.20 -4.43
C SER A 108 9.67 10.79 -3.34
N THR A 109 9.70 12.11 -3.21
CA THR A 109 10.36 12.77 -2.08
C THR A 109 9.35 13.04 -0.97
N VAL A 110 9.83 13.07 0.27
CA VAL A 110 9.03 13.47 1.43
C VAL A 110 8.36 14.84 1.18
N GLY A 111 9.08 15.82 0.65
CA GLY A 111 8.54 17.14 0.36
C GLY A 111 7.41 17.12 -0.68
N ALA A 112 7.55 16.31 -1.73
CA ALA A 112 6.52 16.16 -2.75
C ALA A 112 5.27 15.45 -2.21
N VAL A 113 5.44 14.42 -1.38
CA VAL A 113 4.29 13.71 -0.78
C VAL A 113 3.59 14.57 0.27
N THR A 114 4.34 15.31 1.08
CA THR A 114 3.77 16.13 2.16
C THR A 114 3.10 17.40 1.63
N ASN A 115 3.68 18.08 0.64
CA ASN A 115 3.19 19.37 0.15
C ASN A 115 2.45 19.29 -1.19
N GLY A 116 2.56 18.17 -1.91
CA GLY A 116 1.91 17.98 -3.20
C GLY A 116 0.39 17.82 -3.11
N SER A 117 -0.27 18.01 -4.25
CA SER A 117 -1.71 17.79 -4.34
C SER A 117 -2.04 16.30 -4.17
N VAL A 118 -3.18 15.99 -3.56
CA VAL A 118 -3.64 14.60 -3.45
C VAL A 118 -3.89 13.98 -4.83
N VAL A 119 -4.23 14.82 -5.81
CA VAL A 119 -4.46 14.43 -7.21
C VAL A 119 -3.19 13.89 -7.86
N ASP A 120 -2.05 14.55 -7.67
CA ASP A 120 -0.75 14.09 -8.18
C ASP A 120 -0.33 12.77 -7.53
N ILE A 121 -0.57 12.62 -6.22
CA ILE A 121 -0.30 11.39 -5.49
C ILE A 121 -1.16 10.25 -6.03
N ILE A 122 -2.46 10.49 -6.27
CA ILE A 122 -3.38 9.50 -6.86
C ILE A 122 -2.91 9.08 -8.24
N LYS A 123 -2.48 10.04 -9.07
CA LYS A 123 -1.95 9.75 -10.40
C LYS A 123 -0.73 8.85 -10.33
N ALA A 124 0.22 9.14 -9.45
CA ALA A 124 1.41 8.29 -9.26
C ALA A 124 1.04 6.85 -8.82
N ILE A 125 0.02 6.70 -7.97
CA ILE A 125 -0.49 5.38 -7.57
C ILE A 125 -1.17 4.66 -8.74
N LYS A 126 -1.96 5.37 -9.55
CA LYS A 126 -2.60 4.82 -10.76
C LYS A 126 -1.55 4.35 -11.76
N ASP A 127 -0.57 5.19 -12.08
CA ASP A 127 0.52 4.86 -13.01
C ASP A 127 1.27 3.60 -12.55
N ALA A 128 1.55 3.47 -11.25
CA ALA A 128 2.17 2.27 -10.69
C ALA A 128 1.27 1.02 -10.75
N LYS A 129 -0.06 1.17 -10.65
CA LYS A 129 -1.00 0.06 -10.86
C LYS A 129 -1.09 -0.35 -12.32
N ASP A 130 -1.13 0.62 -13.23
CA ASP A 130 -1.28 0.39 -14.66
C ASP A 130 -0.01 -0.23 -15.27
N GLY A 131 1.16 -0.07 -14.62
CA GLY A 131 2.41 -0.75 -14.96
C GLY A 131 2.48 -2.23 -14.56
N ILE A 132 1.52 -2.75 -13.77
CA ILE A 132 1.54 -4.15 -13.29
C ILE A 132 1.55 -5.18 -14.43
N PRO A 133 0.69 -5.08 -15.48
CA PRO A 133 0.71 -6.05 -16.56
C PRO A 133 2.08 -6.12 -17.27
N ASP A 134 2.72 -4.97 -17.49
CA ASP A 134 4.03 -4.93 -18.16
C ASP A 134 5.15 -5.45 -17.26
N MET A 135 5.07 -5.19 -15.95
CA MET A 135 5.95 -5.83 -14.96
C MET A 135 5.82 -7.35 -14.98
N LEU A 136 4.59 -7.89 -15.12
CA LEU A 136 4.36 -9.34 -15.17
C LEU A 136 4.86 -9.98 -16.48
N LYS A 137 4.84 -9.23 -17.60
CA LYS A 137 5.37 -9.69 -18.90
C LYS A 137 6.90 -9.73 -18.96
N ARG A 138 7.59 -8.93 -18.13
CA ARG A 138 9.04 -9.03 -17.99
C ARG A 138 9.36 -10.38 -17.36
N VAL A 139 9.61 -11.37 -18.21
CA VAL A 139 10.31 -12.60 -17.83
C VAL A 139 11.56 -12.16 -17.07
N PRO A 140 11.87 -12.73 -15.89
CA PRO A 140 13.15 -12.48 -15.24
C PRO A 140 14.24 -13.16 -16.09
N SER A 141 14.57 -12.58 -17.24
CA SER A 141 15.77 -12.89 -17.99
C SER A 141 16.92 -12.41 -17.14
N SER A 142 17.74 -13.35 -16.68
CA SER A 142 18.82 -13.18 -15.71
C SER A 142 18.38 -12.68 -14.33
N SER A 143 18.48 -13.58 -13.36
CA SER A 143 18.85 -13.29 -11.99
C SER A 143 20.18 -12.53 -11.96
N ASP A 144 20.15 -11.25 -12.32
CA ASP A 144 21.27 -10.35 -12.13
C ASP A 144 21.01 -9.59 -10.82
N PRO A 145 21.63 -10.01 -9.69
CA PRO A 145 21.38 -9.42 -8.36
C PRO A 145 21.80 -7.94 -8.28
N SER A 146 22.47 -7.43 -9.33
CA SER A 146 22.88 -6.04 -9.50
C SER A 146 21.75 -5.10 -9.99
N SER A 147 20.71 -5.63 -10.64
CA SER A 147 19.59 -4.83 -11.18
C SER A 147 18.52 -4.51 -10.14
N SER A 148 18.47 -5.31 -9.08
CA SER A 148 17.85 -4.94 -7.82
C SER A 148 18.74 -3.92 -7.13
N GLN A 149 18.69 -2.66 -7.60
CA GLN A 149 18.73 -1.55 -6.65
C GLN A 149 17.50 -1.69 -5.76
N GLN A 150 17.55 -2.66 -4.85
CA GLN A 150 16.98 -2.52 -3.53
C GLN A 150 17.70 -1.30 -2.98
N GLN A 151 17.24 -0.10 -3.35
CA GLN A 151 17.35 1.03 -2.45
C GLN A 151 16.93 0.45 -1.12
N LEU A 152 17.89 0.40 -0.20
CA LEU A 152 17.65 0.13 1.21
C LEU A 152 16.80 1.30 1.70
N VAL A 153 15.54 1.30 1.28
CA VAL A 153 14.52 2.16 1.81
C VAL A 153 14.36 1.66 3.22
N ASP A 154 14.74 2.51 4.16
CA ASP A 154 14.45 2.26 5.56
C ASP A 154 13.01 1.76 5.68
N ARG A 155 12.82 0.59 6.30
CA ARG A 155 11.49 0.01 6.51
C ARG A 155 10.57 1.00 7.21
N TYR A 156 11.14 1.92 8.00
CA TYR A 156 10.39 2.99 8.64
C TYR A 156 9.92 4.10 7.68
N SER A 157 10.65 4.42 6.61
CA SER A 157 10.22 5.46 5.65
C SER A 157 9.24 4.94 4.58
N MET A 158 9.12 3.62 4.44
CA MET A 158 8.16 2.97 3.54
C MET A 158 6.78 2.82 4.18
N LEU A 159 5.72 3.17 3.45
CA LEU A 159 4.35 2.73 3.76
C LEU A 159 4.01 1.51 2.91
N ALA A 160 3.77 0.37 3.54
CA ALA A 160 3.24 -0.83 2.89
C ALA A 160 1.72 -0.95 3.11
N VAL A 161 0.95 -1.11 2.04
CA VAL A 161 -0.53 -1.19 2.10
C VAL A 161 -1.02 -2.52 1.52
N SER A 162 -1.82 -3.25 2.29
CA SER A 162 -2.57 -4.41 1.81
C SER A 162 -4.06 -4.15 1.99
N SER A 163 -4.82 -4.20 0.89
CA SER A 163 -6.26 -3.95 0.92
C SER A 163 -7.04 -5.25 0.94
N TRP A 164 -7.82 -5.46 1.99
CA TRP A 164 -8.67 -6.66 2.17
C TRP A 164 -10.14 -6.39 1.80
N ARG A 165 -10.43 -5.19 1.28
CA ARG A 165 -11.79 -4.71 0.98
C ARG A 165 -12.57 -5.63 0.03
N ASN A 166 -11.87 -6.30 -0.87
CA ASN A 166 -12.48 -7.12 -1.92
C ASN A 166 -12.46 -8.63 -1.61
N LEU A 167 -12.11 -9.01 -0.37
CA LEU A 167 -12.11 -10.42 0.06
C LEU A 167 -13.50 -10.95 0.45
N GLY A 168 -14.49 -10.06 0.64
CA GLY A 168 -15.85 -10.45 1.00
C GLY A 168 -16.00 -10.95 2.43
N LEU A 169 -15.17 -10.48 3.36
CA LEU A 169 -15.22 -10.86 4.78
C LEU A 169 -16.53 -10.44 5.48
N ASP A 170 -17.30 -9.57 4.85
CA ASP A 170 -18.60 -9.03 5.27
C ASP A 170 -19.81 -9.85 4.75
N LYS A 171 -19.56 -10.92 3.99
CA LYS A 171 -20.59 -11.73 3.32
C LYS A 171 -20.97 -13.07 3.97
N PRO A 172 -20.09 -13.79 4.71
CA PRO A 172 -20.45 -15.10 5.23
C PRO A 172 -21.60 -15.03 6.23
N ASP A 173 -22.64 -15.82 6.01
CA ASP A 173 -23.75 -16.05 6.96
C ASP A 173 -23.79 -17.53 7.31
N PHE A 174 -23.64 -17.82 8.61
CA PHE A 174 -23.65 -19.19 9.15
C PHE A 174 -24.98 -19.51 9.87
N GLY A 175 -26.03 -18.73 9.62
CA GLY A 175 -27.37 -18.90 10.19
C GLY A 175 -27.77 -17.82 11.20
N SER A 176 -26.93 -16.80 11.41
CA SER A 176 -27.16 -15.71 12.37
C SER A 176 -27.11 -14.31 11.73
N GLY A 177 -27.03 -14.24 10.40
CA GLY A 177 -26.89 -13.01 9.64
C GLY A 177 -25.43 -12.62 9.40
N ASN A 178 -25.25 -11.55 8.61
CA ASN A 178 -23.93 -11.09 8.18
C ASN A 178 -23.10 -10.48 9.32
N PRO A 179 -21.76 -10.47 9.22
CA PRO A 179 -20.90 -9.88 10.24
C PRO A 179 -21.13 -8.38 10.40
N ALA A 180 -21.32 -7.93 11.65
CA ALA A 180 -21.45 -6.50 11.94
C ALA A 180 -20.13 -5.73 11.72
N ARG A 181 -18.98 -6.36 11.96
CA ARG A 181 -17.65 -5.79 11.74
C ARG A 181 -16.62 -6.90 11.53
N ALA A 182 -15.73 -6.74 10.55
CA ALA A 182 -14.54 -7.56 10.37
C ALA A 182 -13.29 -6.73 10.70
N VAL A 183 -12.46 -7.23 11.59
CA VAL A 183 -11.17 -6.61 11.96
C VAL A 183 -10.06 -7.64 11.90
N LYS A 184 -8.85 -7.19 11.60
CA LYS A 184 -7.67 -8.05 11.71
C LYS A 184 -7.40 -8.27 13.20
N GLN A 185 -7.30 -9.52 13.62
CA GLN A 185 -6.83 -9.83 14.96
C GLN A 185 -5.39 -9.32 15.11
N GLN A 186 -5.20 -8.41 16.05
CA GLN A 186 -3.88 -7.95 16.45
C GLN A 186 -3.31 -9.04 17.36
N ALA A 187 -2.17 -9.62 17.01
CA ALA A 187 -1.51 -10.55 17.90
C ALA A 187 -1.01 -9.76 19.10
N ASP A 188 -1.52 -10.07 20.29
CA ASP A 188 -1.01 -9.51 21.53
C ASP A 188 0.39 -10.11 21.75
N GLN A 189 1.41 -9.39 21.33
CA GLN A 189 2.80 -9.87 21.32
C GLN A 189 3.28 -10.18 22.76
N LYS A 190 2.58 -9.64 23.77
CA LYS A 190 2.78 -9.93 25.20
C LYS A 190 2.40 -11.36 25.62
N ALA A 191 1.46 -12.03 24.95
CA ALA A 191 1.00 -13.35 25.39
C ALA A 191 1.91 -14.51 24.95
N ARG A 192 2.66 -14.35 23.85
CA ARG A 192 3.57 -15.41 23.35
C ARG A 192 4.88 -15.54 24.13
N ALA A 193 5.30 -14.49 24.84
CA ALA A 193 6.49 -14.54 25.68
C ALA A 193 6.25 -15.25 27.03
N GLN A 194 4.99 -15.47 27.44
CA GLN A 194 4.65 -16.08 28.73
C GLN A 194 4.29 -17.57 28.68
N MET A 195 4.13 -18.17 27.49
CA MET A 195 3.91 -19.62 27.33
C MET A 195 5.19 -20.41 26.98
N GLY A 196 6.35 -19.75 27.02
CA GLY A 196 7.67 -20.34 26.74
C GLY A 196 8.60 -20.28 27.94
N LYS A 197 8.10 -20.59 29.14
CA LYS A 197 8.91 -20.91 30.32
C LYS A 197 8.45 -22.23 30.91
#